data_AF-A0A8T3AML0-F1
#
_entry.id   AF-A0A8T3AML0-F1
#
_cell.length_a   1.000
_cell.length_b   1.000
_cell.length_c   1.000
_cell.angle_alpha   90.00
_cell.angle_beta   90.00
_cell.angle_gamma   90.00
#
_symmetry.space_group_name_H-M   'P 1'
#
loop_
_entity.id
_entity.type
_entity.pdbx_description
1 polymer ?
#
loop_
_entity_poly.entity_id
_entity_poly.type
_entity_poly.pdbx_seq_one_letter_code
_entity_poly.pdbx_strand_id
1 'polypeptide(L)'
;MNITSSFTFPLTLKFYTVLCPLSLPSTFPSLRSRVSALPPPHPRSMNTSAVAPMASSSPSSDAAKEPGDLLVQYVVLRRDLIDEWPLGSTVTQGCHAAVAAIWDHRDRIDTAAYLSASNLDSMNKVTLEVKGETQIRKLAEKLTAEGIEHKLWIEQPENIPTCLATRPYPKSFIASYFKKIKLCK
;
A
#
# COMPACT_ATOMS: atom_id res chain seq x y z
N MET A 1 -55.92 -5.19 12.75
CA MET A 1 -55.31 -6.15 11.80
C MET A 1 -53.88 -5.69 11.59
N ASN A 2 -52.95 -6.34 12.29
CA ASN A 2 -51.51 -6.08 12.18
C ASN A 2 -50.94 -6.94 11.06
N ILE A 3 -50.17 -6.34 10.16
CA ILE A 3 -49.29 -7.09 9.24
C ILE A 3 -47.88 -6.58 9.47
N THR A 4 -47.17 -7.28 10.34
CA THR A 4 -45.71 -7.25 10.46
C THR A 4 -45.12 -8.04 9.29
N SER A 5 -44.42 -7.37 8.37
CA SER A 5 -43.64 -8.03 7.33
C SER A 5 -42.16 -8.03 7.75
N SER A 6 -41.76 -9.11 8.41
CA SER A 6 -40.36 -9.44 8.67
C SER A 6 -39.71 -9.96 7.39
N PHE A 7 -38.88 -9.13 6.74
CA PHE A 7 -37.97 -9.58 5.69
C PHE A 7 -36.66 -10.04 6.34
N THR A 8 -36.52 -11.35 6.50
CA THR A 8 -35.27 -12.00 6.89
C THR A 8 -34.51 -12.32 5.61
N PHE A 9 -33.45 -11.55 5.31
CA PHE A 9 -32.49 -11.91 4.27
C PHE A 9 -31.43 -12.85 4.87
N PRO A 10 -31.22 -14.07 4.33
CA PRO A 10 -30.04 -14.85 4.67
C PRO A 10 -28.91 -14.44 3.71
N LEU A 11 -28.07 -13.49 4.11
CA LEU A 11 -26.74 -13.34 3.48
C LEU A 11 -25.85 -14.47 4.00
N THR A 12 -25.89 -15.61 3.32
CA THR A 12 -24.83 -16.61 3.43
C THR A 12 -23.64 -16.08 2.66
N LEU A 13 -22.67 -15.50 3.39
CA LEU A 13 -21.37 -15.13 2.85
C LEU A 13 -20.64 -16.41 2.45
N LYS A 14 -20.81 -16.83 1.20
CA LYS A 14 -20.01 -17.92 0.63
C LYS A 14 -18.61 -17.36 0.36
N PHE A 15 -17.69 -17.63 1.27
CA PHE A 15 -16.26 -17.57 0.97
C PHE A 15 -16.00 -18.59 -0.16
N TYR A 16 -16.05 -18.12 -1.41
CA TYR A 16 -15.56 -18.90 -2.54
C TYR A 16 -14.04 -18.84 -2.49
N THR A 17 -13.44 -19.82 -1.80
CA THR A 17 -12.05 -20.18 -2.01
C THR A 17 -11.93 -20.62 -3.47
N VAL A 18 -11.32 -19.79 -4.31
CA VAL A 18 -10.93 -20.19 -5.66
C VAL A 18 -9.81 -21.22 -5.51
N LEU A 19 -10.18 -22.51 -5.45
CA LEU A 19 -9.27 -23.62 -5.67
C LEU A 19 -8.92 -23.62 -7.15
N CYS A 20 -7.82 -22.94 -7.49
CA CYS A 20 -7.19 -23.04 -8.80
C CYS A 20 -6.34 -24.33 -8.81
N PRO A 21 -6.64 -25.35 -9.64
CA PRO A 21 -5.78 -26.52 -9.75
C PRO A 21 -4.61 -26.16 -10.67
N LEU A 22 -3.51 -25.66 -10.09
CA LEU A 22 -2.23 -25.59 -10.80
C LEU A 22 -1.69 -27.01 -10.95
N SER A 23 -1.76 -27.53 -12.18
CA SER A 23 -1.06 -28.74 -12.58
C SER A 23 0.44 -28.44 -12.63
N LEU A 24 1.20 -29.01 -11.67
CA LEU A 24 2.66 -29.03 -11.70
C LEU A 24 3.14 -30.07 -12.72
N PRO A 25 3.97 -29.71 -13.71
CA PRO A 25 4.82 -30.70 -14.35
C PRO A 25 6.01 -31.02 -13.44
N SER A 26 6.05 -32.27 -12.98
CA SER A 26 7.24 -32.92 -12.46
C SER A 26 8.25 -33.09 -13.59
N THR A 27 9.49 -32.62 -13.39
CA THR A 27 10.77 -33.25 -13.80
C THR A 27 11.88 -32.22 -13.62
N PHE A 28 12.61 -32.29 -12.50
CA PHE A 28 13.90 -31.61 -12.35
C PHE A 28 15.01 -32.59 -12.75
N PRO A 29 15.82 -32.31 -13.78
CA PRO A 29 17.03 -33.08 -14.02
C PRO A 29 18.11 -32.67 -13.01
N SER A 30 18.61 -33.68 -12.29
CA SER A 30 19.77 -33.60 -11.39
C SER A 30 21.04 -33.34 -12.20
N LEU A 31 21.61 -32.14 -12.08
CA LEU A 31 22.97 -31.84 -12.53
C LEU A 31 23.88 -31.68 -11.32
N ARG A 32 24.56 -32.78 -10.98
CA ARG A 32 25.79 -32.75 -10.19
C ARG A 32 26.91 -32.20 -11.06
N SER A 33 27.38 -30.99 -10.74
CA SER A 33 28.69 -30.52 -11.18
C SER A 33 29.59 -30.31 -9.95
N ARG A 34 30.62 -31.16 -9.87
CA ARG A 34 31.80 -30.97 -9.02
C ARG A 34 32.62 -29.82 -9.59
N VAL A 35 32.93 -28.80 -8.79
CA VAL A 35 34.17 -28.02 -8.93
C VAL A 35 34.70 -27.63 -7.55
N SER A 36 36.02 -27.73 -7.41
CA SER A 36 36.87 -27.83 -6.22
C SER A 36 36.79 -26.69 -5.19
N ALA A 37 36.99 -27.10 -3.94
CA ALA A 37 37.28 -26.24 -2.80
C ALA A 37 38.63 -25.50 -2.96
N LEU A 38 38.61 -24.19 -2.74
CA LEU A 38 39.80 -23.36 -2.51
C LEU A 38 40.17 -23.37 -1.02
N PRO A 39 41.47 -23.41 -0.66
CA PRO A 39 41.91 -23.37 0.74
C PRO A 39 41.93 -21.94 1.32
N PRO A 40 41.85 -21.78 2.65
CA PRO A 40 41.80 -20.49 3.33
C PRO A 40 43.18 -19.82 3.45
N PRO A 41 43.28 -18.48 3.49
CA PRO A 41 44.53 -17.80 3.79
C PRO A 41 44.79 -17.73 5.31
N HIS A 42 46.02 -18.06 5.69
CA HIS A 42 46.56 -17.94 7.06
C HIS A 42 46.87 -16.48 7.44
N PRO A 43 46.87 -16.15 8.74
CA PRO A 43 47.15 -14.81 9.24
C PRO A 43 48.65 -14.52 9.28
N ARG A 44 49.06 -13.30 8.90
CA ARG A 44 50.44 -12.82 9.05
C ARG A 44 50.52 -11.71 10.10
N SER A 45 51.54 -11.84 10.93
CA SER A 45 51.79 -11.18 12.22
C SER A 45 52.84 -10.06 12.11
N MET A 46 52.69 -9.01 12.95
CA MET A 46 53.67 -8.01 13.44
C MET A 46 54.32 -7.07 12.38
N ASN A 47 54.63 -5.78 12.60
CA ASN A 47 54.88 -5.04 13.84
C ASN A 47 54.93 -3.50 13.61
N THR A 48 54.82 -2.74 14.71
CA THR A 48 55.53 -1.49 15.09
C THR A 48 55.19 -0.11 14.50
N SER A 49 54.87 0.79 15.45
CA SER A 49 55.42 2.14 15.68
C SER A 49 54.44 3.32 15.62
N ALA A 50 54.44 4.03 16.73
CA ALA A 50 53.61 5.16 17.12
C ALA A 50 53.91 6.46 16.38
N VAL A 51 52.87 7.31 16.19
CA VAL A 51 52.91 8.78 16.40
C VAL A 51 51.49 9.28 16.76
N ALA A 52 51.44 10.30 17.63
CA ALA A 52 50.33 10.89 18.40
C ALA A 52 49.27 11.70 17.59
N PRO A 53 48.20 12.25 18.23
CA PRO A 53 46.93 12.56 17.59
C PRO A 53 46.89 13.97 16.98
N MET A 54 46.20 14.12 15.85
CA MET A 54 45.74 15.43 15.37
C MET A 54 44.21 15.46 15.43
N ALA A 55 43.73 16.37 16.27
CA ALA A 55 42.35 16.80 16.30
C ALA A 55 42.02 17.49 14.97
N SER A 56 41.06 16.94 14.24
CA SER A 56 40.41 17.61 13.12
C SER A 56 38.91 17.62 13.36
N SER A 57 38.46 18.76 13.89
CA SER A 57 37.16 19.38 13.65
C SER A 57 36.06 18.47 13.09
N SER A 58 35.18 18.02 13.97
CA SER A 58 33.83 17.58 13.62
C SER A 58 33.15 18.67 12.78
N PRO A 59 32.67 18.39 11.55
CA PRO A 59 31.55 19.15 11.04
C PRO A 59 30.32 18.58 11.74
N SER A 60 29.85 19.32 12.75
CA SER A 60 28.47 19.32 13.18
C SER A 60 27.61 19.76 12.00
N SER A 61 27.32 18.83 11.10
CA SER A 61 26.29 19.00 10.09
C SER A 61 24.99 18.44 10.64
N ASP A 62 24.45 19.12 11.65
CA ASP A 62 22.98 19.24 11.77
C ASP A 62 22.51 20.11 10.60
N ALA A 63 22.62 19.54 9.39
CA ALA A 63 21.83 20.01 8.27
C ALA A 63 20.42 19.54 8.60
N ALA A 64 19.65 20.43 9.23
CA ALA A 64 18.21 20.31 9.35
C ALA A 64 17.69 19.90 7.96
N LYS A 65 17.35 18.62 7.85
CA LYS A 65 16.74 18.04 6.67
C LYS A 65 15.44 18.82 6.52
N GLU A 66 15.38 19.75 5.58
CA GLU A 66 14.12 20.33 5.10
C GLU A 66 13.13 19.16 5.06
N PRO A 67 12.04 19.18 5.84
CA PRO A 67 11.16 18.03 5.92
C PRO A 67 10.56 17.88 4.53
N GLY A 68 11.15 16.96 3.75
CA GLY A 68 10.70 16.64 2.40
C GLY A 68 9.20 16.36 2.45
N ASP A 69 8.47 16.85 1.44
CA ASP A 69 7.02 16.76 1.44
C ASP A 69 6.57 15.32 1.71
N LEU A 70 5.73 15.16 2.73
CA LEU A 70 5.31 13.86 3.23
C LEU A 70 4.54 13.12 2.14
N LEU A 71 4.95 11.89 1.84
CA LEU A 71 4.20 11.03 0.94
C LEU A 71 2.99 10.44 1.66
N VAL A 72 1.82 10.54 1.05
CA VAL A 72 0.55 10.08 1.61
C VAL A 72 -0.25 9.33 0.57
N GLN A 73 -0.91 8.26 1.01
CA GLN A 73 -1.94 7.58 0.24
C GLN A 73 -3.32 7.90 0.82
N TYR A 74 -4.23 8.36 -0.02
CA TYR A 74 -5.63 8.53 0.36
C TYR A 74 -6.41 7.26 0.05
N VAL A 75 -7.23 6.82 1.02
CA VAL A 75 -8.17 5.71 0.88
C VAL A 75 -9.56 6.25 1.21
N VAL A 76 -10.52 6.07 0.32
CA VAL A 76 -11.88 6.63 0.44
C VAL A 76 -12.87 5.49 0.45
N LEU A 77 -13.58 5.36 1.57
CA LEU A 77 -14.60 4.35 1.81
C LEU A 77 -16.00 4.92 1.62
N ARG A 78 -16.93 4.02 1.35
CA ARG A 78 -18.36 4.30 1.24
C ARG A 78 -19.04 4.15 2.62
N ARG A 79 -19.64 5.22 3.13
CA ARG A 79 -20.32 5.23 4.43
C ARG A 79 -21.56 4.32 4.45
N ASP A 80 -22.34 4.33 3.38
CA ASP A 80 -23.47 3.41 3.20
C ASP A 80 -23.04 1.94 3.32
N LEU A 81 -21.89 1.55 2.75
CA LEU A 81 -21.36 0.20 2.93
C LEU A 81 -20.82 -0.05 4.33
N ILE A 82 -20.19 0.94 4.97
CA ILE A 82 -19.74 0.82 6.37
C ILE A 82 -20.91 0.53 7.32
N ASP A 83 -22.06 1.16 7.08
CA ASP A 83 -23.25 1.01 7.92
C ASP A 83 -23.95 -0.35 7.70
N GLU A 84 -23.81 -0.95 6.52
CA GLU A 84 -24.47 -2.21 6.14
C GLU A 84 -23.57 -3.45 6.28
N TRP A 85 -22.25 -3.29 6.11
CA TRP A 85 -21.31 -4.41 6.01
C TRP A 85 -20.58 -4.68 7.33
N PRO A 86 -20.15 -5.93 7.58
CA PRO A 86 -19.22 -6.21 8.66
C PRO A 86 -17.96 -5.36 8.53
N LEU A 87 -17.45 -4.84 9.66
CA LEU A 87 -16.23 -4.02 9.70
C LEU A 87 -15.07 -4.66 8.94
N GLY A 88 -14.87 -5.98 9.12
CA GLY A 88 -13.80 -6.72 8.44
C GLY A 88 -13.91 -6.69 6.91
N SER A 89 -15.14 -6.75 6.37
CA SER A 89 -15.37 -6.66 4.92
C SER A 89 -14.95 -5.29 4.41
N THR A 90 -15.39 -4.21 5.06
CA THR A 90 -15.02 -2.83 4.70
C THR A 90 -13.51 -2.60 4.76
N VAL A 91 -12.85 -3.09 5.83
CA VAL A 91 -11.39 -3.00 5.96
C VAL A 91 -10.68 -3.71 4.79
N THR A 92 -11.18 -4.88 4.42
CA THR A 92 -10.63 -5.68 3.31
C THR A 92 -10.73 -4.92 1.98
N GLN A 93 -11.87 -4.26 1.72
CA GLN A 93 -12.03 -3.39 0.54
C GLN A 93 -11.02 -2.24 0.52
N GLY A 94 -10.77 -1.61 1.67
CA GLY A 94 -9.71 -0.61 1.84
C GLY A 94 -8.32 -1.13 1.46
N CYS A 95 -7.98 -2.31 1.98
CA CYS A 95 -6.70 -2.97 1.69
C CYS A 95 -6.55 -3.32 0.21
N HIS A 96 -7.59 -3.89 -0.42
CA HIS A 96 -7.56 -4.24 -1.84
C HIS A 96 -7.32 -3.01 -2.72
N ALA A 97 -8.08 -1.94 -2.50
CA ALA A 97 -7.91 -0.70 -3.26
C ALA A 97 -6.50 -0.12 -3.09
N ALA A 98 -6.00 -0.05 -1.84
CA ALA A 98 -4.70 0.53 -1.52
C ALA A 98 -3.54 -0.25 -2.16
N VAL A 99 -3.54 -1.58 -2.06
CA VAL A 99 -2.52 -2.44 -2.65
C VAL A 99 -2.57 -2.39 -4.16
N ALA A 100 -3.77 -2.44 -4.76
CA ALA A 100 -3.93 -2.35 -6.20
C ALA A 100 -3.43 -1.01 -6.76
N ALA A 101 -3.77 0.12 -6.11
CA ALA A 101 -3.26 1.44 -6.52
C ALA A 101 -1.73 1.53 -6.42
N ILE A 102 -1.12 0.91 -5.40
CA ILE A 102 0.33 0.83 -5.29
C ILE A 102 0.92 -0.02 -6.41
N TRP A 103 0.37 -1.21 -6.66
CA TRP A 103 0.88 -2.13 -7.66
C TRP A 103 0.80 -1.56 -9.08
N ASP A 104 -0.34 -0.96 -9.42
CA ASP A 104 -0.59 -0.38 -10.75
C ASP A 104 0.38 0.78 -11.05
N HIS A 105 0.92 1.44 -10.01
CA HIS A 105 1.79 2.61 -10.13
C HIS A 105 3.15 2.48 -9.41
N ARG A 106 3.59 1.25 -9.15
CA ARG A 106 4.82 0.95 -8.37
C ARG A 106 6.10 1.56 -8.94
N ASP A 107 6.13 1.80 -10.24
CA ASP A 107 7.27 2.36 -10.96
C ASP A 107 7.34 3.91 -10.90
N ARG A 108 6.32 4.57 -10.31
CA ARG A 108 6.35 6.02 -10.08
C ARG A 108 7.35 6.35 -8.98
N ILE A 109 8.13 7.43 -9.16
CA ILE A 109 9.18 7.87 -8.22
C ILE A 109 8.64 8.00 -6.79
N ASP A 110 7.49 8.66 -6.61
CA ASP A 110 6.87 8.83 -5.30
C ASP A 110 6.42 7.49 -4.70
N THR A 111 5.91 6.57 -5.52
CA THR A 111 5.43 5.26 -5.02
C THR A 111 6.61 4.37 -4.64
N ALA A 112 7.67 4.35 -5.44
CA ALA A 112 8.91 3.66 -5.11
C ALA A 112 9.56 4.25 -3.84
N ALA A 113 9.58 5.58 -3.70
CA ALA A 113 10.08 6.25 -2.51
C ALA A 113 9.24 5.91 -1.26
N TYR A 114 7.91 5.86 -1.39
CA TYR A 114 7.00 5.46 -0.32
C TYR A 114 7.23 4.02 0.16
N LEU A 115 7.63 3.11 -0.74
CA LEU A 115 7.96 1.72 -0.44
C LEU A 115 9.43 1.47 -0.11
N SER A 116 10.26 2.52 -0.04
CA SER A 116 11.69 2.37 0.23
C SER A 116 11.95 1.88 1.66
N ALA A 117 13.10 1.23 1.88
CA ALA A 117 13.45 0.68 3.20
C ALA A 117 13.45 1.74 4.32
N SER A 118 13.73 3.02 4.00
CA SER A 118 13.70 4.11 4.98
C SER A 118 12.29 4.61 5.30
N ASN A 119 11.33 4.39 4.39
CA ASN A 119 9.97 4.94 4.51
C ASN A 119 8.91 3.89 4.83
N LEU A 120 9.24 2.59 4.72
CA LEU A 120 8.29 1.49 4.89
C LEU A 120 7.58 1.55 6.26
N ASP A 121 8.32 1.80 7.34
CA ASP A 121 7.77 1.91 8.70
C ASP A 121 7.14 3.29 9.02
N SER A 122 7.22 4.24 8.09
CA SER A 122 6.67 5.60 8.23
C SER A 122 5.66 5.97 7.12
N MET A 123 5.10 4.95 6.45
CA MET A 123 4.05 5.12 5.44
C MET A 123 2.80 5.80 6.02
N ASN A 124 2.37 6.90 5.40
CA ASN A 124 1.16 7.62 5.81
C ASN A 124 -0.03 7.27 4.93
N LYS A 125 -1.14 6.87 5.57
CA LYS A 125 -2.44 6.68 4.91
C LYS A 125 -3.48 7.56 5.57
N VAL A 126 -4.36 8.16 4.76
CA VAL A 126 -5.51 8.94 5.24
C VAL A 126 -6.78 8.27 4.75
N THR A 127 -7.59 7.79 5.69
CA THR A 127 -8.88 7.15 5.39
C THR A 127 -10.00 8.17 5.48
N LEU A 128 -10.72 8.35 4.39
CA LEU A 128 -11.83 9.28 4.23
C LEU A 128 -13.12 8.54 3.90
N GLU A 129 -14.24 9.22 4.03
CA GLU A 129 -15.56 8.66 3.71
C GLU A 129 -16.36 9.55 2.76
N VAL A 130 -17.10 8.91 1.87
CA VAL A 130 -18.16 9.51 1.05
C VAL A 130 -19.49 8.85 1.37
N LYS A 131 -20.61 9.53 1.10
CA LYS A 131 -21.94 9.03 1.50
C LYS A 131 -22.38 7.76 0.76
N GLY A 132 -21.91 7.55 -0.47
CA GLY A 132 -22.28 6.39 -1.27
C GLY A 132 -21.76 6.42 -2.70
N GLU A 133 -22.28 5.51 -3.52
CA GLU A 133 -21.78 5.22 -4.87
C GLU A 133 -21.65 6.45 -5.77
N THR A 134 -22.68 7.29 -5.83
CA THR A 134 -22.68 8.48 -6.70
C THR A 134 -21.51 9.41 -6.38
N GLN A 135 -21.13 9.52 -5.09
CA GLN A 135 -20.05 10.40 -4.67
C GLN A 135 -18.68 9.78 -4.98
N ILE A 136 -18.51 8.47 -4.79
CA ILE A 136 -17.22 7.82 -5.07
C ILE A 136 -16.93 7.81 -6.57
N ARG A 137 -17.94 7.62 -7.43
CA ARG A 137 -17.80 7.70 -8.89
C ARG A 137 -17.43 9.11 -9.36
N LYS A 138 -18.14 10.13 -8.86
CA LYS A 138 -17.80 11.54 -9.16
C LYS A 138 -16.39 11.90 -8.73
N LEU A 139 -15.93 11.37 -7.60
CA LEU A 139 -14.55 11.55 -7.16
C LEU A 139 -13.57 10.89 -8.15
N ALA A 140 -13.80 9.64 -8.53
CA ALA A 140 -12.98 8.93 -9.51
C ALA A 140 -12.91 9.66 -10.86
N GLU A 141 -14.05 10.14 -11.37
CA GLU A 141 -14.14 10.93 -12.60
C GLU A 141 -13.32 12.23 -12.49
N LYS A 142 -13.48 12.97 -11.38
CA LYS A 142 -12.72 14.19 -11.13
C LYS A 142 -11.21 13.92 -11.09
N LEU A 143 -10.78 12.88 -10.38
CA LEU A 143 -9.37 12.51 -10.29
C LEU A 143 -8.82 12.10 -11.66
N THR A 144 -9.60 11.36 -12.46
CA THR A 144 -9.23 10.99 -13.83
C THR A 144 -9.05 12.23 -14.72
N ALA A 145 -10.00 13.16 -14.67
CA ALA A 145 -9.96 14.40 -15.46
C ALA A 145 -8.73 15.27 -15.13
N GLU A 146 -8.27 15.20 -13.88
CA GLU A 146 -7.12 15.95 -13.36
C GLU A 146 -5.81 15.17 -13.48
N GLY A 147 -5.81 13.99 -14.08
CA GLY A 147 -4.62 13.15 -14.26
C GLY A 147 -4.09 12.53 -12.96
N ILE A 148 -4.91 12.48 -11.92
CA ILE A 148 -4.55 11.86 -10.64
C ILE A 148 -4.76 10.36 -10.71
N GLU A 149 -3.67 9.62 -10.79
CA GLU A 149 -3.63 8.16 -10.77
C GLU A 149 -4.20 7.59 -9.46
N HIS A 150 -5.21 6.73 -9.60
CA HIS A 150 -5.94 6.10 -8.50
C HIS A 150 -6.57 4.78 -8.96
N LYS A 151 -6.95 3.95 -7.99
CA LYS A 151 -7.75 2.74 -8.17
C LYS A 151 -9.15 2.97 -7.64
N LEU A 152 -10.16 2.73 -8.48
CA LEU A 152 -11.52 2.47 -8.01
C LEU A 152 -11.70 0.95 -7.90
N TRP A 153 -11.81 0.44 -6.68
CA TRP A 153 -12.03 -0.98 -6.43
C TRP A 153 -13.50 -1.34 -6.64
N ILE A 154 -13.72 -2.35 -7.47
CA ILE A 154 -15.03 -2.86 -7.83
C ILE A 154 -15.16 -4.28 -7.29
N GLU A 155 -16.06 -4.47 -6.34
CA GLU A 155 -16.30 -5.78 -5.74
C GLU A 155 -17.09 -6.68 -6.68
N GLN A 156 -16.70 -7.96 -6.74
CA GLN A 156 -17.36 -9.00 -7.53
C GLN A 156 -18.05 -10.00 -6.61
N PRO A 157 -19.14 -10.66 -7.06
CA PRO A 157 -19.75 -10.60 -8.41
C PRO A 157 -20.73 -9.44 -8.65
N GLU A 158 -21.06 -8.65 -7.62
CA GLU A 158 -22.12 -7.63 -7.70
C GLU A 158 -21.71 -6.41 -8.55
N ASN A 159 -20.43 -6.27 -8.87
CA ASN A 159 -19.85 -5.22 -9.71
C ASN A 159 -20.09 -3.80 -9.18
N ILE A 160 -19.98 -3.63 -7.86
CA ILE A 160 -20.21 -2.34 -7.18
C ILE A 160 -18.89 -1.66 -6.77
N PRO A 161 -18.76 -0.34 -6.91
CA PRO A 161 -17.59 0.38 -6.44
C PRO A 161 -17.64 0.51 -4.92
N THR A 162 -16.67 -0.05 -4.21
CA THR A 162 -16.69 -0.08 -2.74
C THR A 162 -15.68 0.88 -2.12
N CYS A 163 -14.53 1.06 -2.77
CA CYS A 163 -13.42 1.82 -2.23
C CYS A 163 -12.62 2.49 -3.35
N LEU A 164 -12.01 3.62 -3.06
CA LEU A 164 -11.06 4.29 -3.94
C LEU A 164 -9.75 4.51 -3.20
N ALA A 165 -8.61 4.25 -3.83
CA ALA A 165 -7.31 4.61 -3.28
C ALA A 165 -6.44 5.31 -4.32
N THR A 166 -5.73 6.36 -3.91
CA THR A 166 -4.69 6.94 -4.77
C THR A 166 -3.44 6.07 -4.74
N ARG A 167 -2.54 6.25 -5.70
CA ARG A 167 -1.14 5.92 -5.39
C ARG A 167 -0.59 6.87 -4.31
N PRO A 168 0.57 6.61 -3.70
CA PRO A 168 1.26 7.59 -2.89
C PRO A 168 1.60 8.86 -3.68
N TYR A 169 1.35 10.02 -3.08
CA TYR A 169 1.68 11.35 -3.62
C TYR A 169 2.29 12.25 -2.55
N PRO A 170 3.06 13.28 -2.95
CA PRO A 170 3.43 14.38 -2.05
C PRO A 170 2.17 15.06 -1.50
N LYS A 171 2.08 15.20 -0.17
CA LYS A 171 0.88 15.70 0.52
C LYS A 171 0.51 17.10 0.07
N SER A 172 1.50 17.97 -0.18
CA SER A 172 1.24 19.34 -0.65
C SER A 172 0.49 19.38 -1.99
N PHE A 173 0.73 18.40 -2.86
CA PHE A 173 0.11 18.27 -4.17
C PHE A 173 -1.31 17.69 -4.09
N ILE A 174 -1.45 16.54 -3.42
CA ILE A 174 -2.69 15.74 -3.50
C ILE A 174 -3.78 16.23 -2.54
N ALA A 175 -3.42 16.87 -1.41
CA ALA A 175 -4.38 17.15 -0.35
C ALA A 175 -5.55 18.03 -0.79
N SER A 176 -5.33 18.96 -1.73
CA SER A 176 -6.36 19.89 -2.24
C SER A 176 -7.59 19.18 -2.83
N TYR A 177 -7.41 18.00 -3.43
CA TYR A 177 -8.47 17.20 -4.03
C TYR A 177 -9.41 16.59 -2.98
N PHE A 178 -8.93 16.40 -1.75
CA PHE A 178 -9.63 15.68 -0.69
C PHE A 178 -10.09 16.57 0.48
N LYS A 179 -9.74 17.88 0.48
CA LYS A 179 -10.08 18.83 1.59
C LYS A 179 -11.55 18.87 2.00
N LYS A 180 -12.48 18.59 1.07
CA LYS A 180 -13.94 18.65 1.31
C LYS A 180 -14.54 17.31 1.73
N ILE A 181 -13.74 16.24 1.78
CA ILE A 181 -14.18 14.89 2.13
C ILE A 181 -13.86 14.67 3.61
N LYS A 182 -14.79 14.04 4.34
CA LYS A 182 -14.67 13.85 5.78
C LYS A 182 -13.73 12.69 6.09
N LEU A 183 -13.05 12.77 7.24
CA LEU A 183 -12.33 11.63 7.80
C LEU A 183 -13.32 10.51 8.13
N CYS A 184 -12.97 9.28 7.75
CA CYS A 184 -13.77 8.10 8.08
C CYS A 184 -13.66 7.82 9.59
N LYS A 185 -14.80 7.68 10.27
CA LYS A 185 -14.87 7.42 11.72
C LYS A 185 -15.45 6.04 12.03
#